data_AF-A0A6L7WWD6-F1
#
_entry.id   AF-A0A6L7WWD6-F1
#
_cell.length_a   1.000
_cell.length_b   1.000
_cell.length_c   1.000
_cell.angle_alpha   90.00
_cell.angle_beta   90.00
_cell.angle_gamma   90.00
#
_symmetry.space_group_name_H-M   'P 1'
#
loop_
_entity.id
_entity.type
_entity.pdbx_description
1 polymer ?
#
loop_
_entity_poly.entity_id
_entity_poly.type
_entity_poly.pdbx_seq_one_letter_code
_entity_poly.pdbx_strand_id
1 'polypeptide(L)'
;MTTATLAEGNRMVDTDVVRPSRSLEELVDQLFAAMGFTDETETQVIETQVVETTPARSIHEARRLRQAGDVDGALGVLAGADMGQAEPKQARWAFSEWRGLVRRRFGGLGALVYSQGTGRAAALVPHGDGTLEVAAVLGMRWRPGKLVSERSLRGLRPLAGGA
;
A
#
# COMPACT_ATOMS: atom_id res chain seq x y z
N MET A 1 -12.37 74.94 47.97
CA MET A 1 -12.28 73.58 48.54
C MET A 1 -12.61 72.61 47.40
N THR A 2 -11.61 72.05 46.70
CA THR A 2 -11.08 70.65 46.85
C THR A 2 -12.21 69.62 46.69
N THR A 3 -12.20 68.62 45.79
CA THR A 3 -11.12 67.74 45.29
C THR A 3 -11.49 67.15 43.91
N ALA A 4 -10.46 66.79 43.14
CA ALA A 4 -10.48 66.04 41.88
C ALA A 4 -11.08 64.61 42.02
N THR A 5 -11.36 63.95 40.90
CA THR A 5 -10.78 62.63 40.51
C THR A 5 -11.29 62.20 39.13
N LEU A 6 -10.36 61.93 38.22
CA LEU A 6 -10.56 61.23 36.94
C LEU A 6 -11.16 59.84 37.17
N ALA A 7 -12.13 59.43 36.35
CA ALA A 7 -12.46 58.02 36.17
C ALA A 7 -12.29 57.65 34.70
N GLU A 8 -11.12 57.09 34.42
CA GLU A 8 -10.87 56.19 33.31
C GLU A 8 -11.90 55.05 33.30
N GLY A 9 -12.30 54.63 32.11
CA GLY A 9 -13.15 53.45 31.99
C GLY A 9 -13.67 53.22 30.60
N ASN A 10 -12.82 53.31 29.56
CA ASN A 10 -13.20 52.76 28.27
C ASN A 10 -11.99 52.36 27.43
N ARG A 11 -11.63 51.09 27.51
CA ARG A 11 -11.28 50.24 26.36
C ARG A 11 -11.13 48.81 26.86
N MET A 12 -12.23 48.08 26.69
CA MET A 12 -12.24 46.63 26.66
C MET A 12 -11.21 46.21 25.60
N VAL A 13 -10.09 45.65 26.04
CA VAL A 13 -9.16 44.96 25.16
C VAL A 13 -9.87 43.68 24.77
N ASP A 14 -10.49 43.70 23.59
CA ASP A 14 -10.89 42.51 22.87
C ASP A 14 -9.60 41.72 22.66
N THR A 15 -9.37 40.74 23.51
CA THR A 15 -8.28 39.79 23.30
C THR A 15 -8.84 38.79 22.30
N ASP A 16 -8.90 39.26 21.06
CA ASP A 16 -9.09 38.43 19.89
C ASP A 16 -7.91 37.46 19.90
N VAL A 17 -8.12 36.29 20.49
CA VAL A 17 -7.21 35.16 20.36
C VAL A 17 -7.37 34.75 18.90
N VAL A 18 -6.67 35.48 18.04
CA VAL A 18 -6.37 35.11 16.66
C VAL A 18 -5.69 33.76 16.78
N ARG A 19 -6.46 32.69 16.65
CA ARG A 19 -5.91 31.38 16.31
C ARG A 19 -5.10 31.62 15.05
N PRO A 20 -3.77 31.42 15.04
CA PRO A 20 -3.07 31.41 13.78
C PRO A 20 -3.65 30.24 13.00
N SER A 21 -4.43 30.56 11.97
CA SER A 21 -4.75 29.64 10.90
C SER A 21 -3.43 29.35 10.18
N ARG A 22 -2.63 28.47 10.79
CA ARG A 22 -1.44 27.94 10.15
C ARG A 22 -1.88 27.29 8.86
N SER A 23 -1.21 27.62 7.77
CA SER A 23 -1.50 27.00 6.48
C SER A 23 -1.19 25.50 6.56
N LEU A 24 -1.82 24.70 5.69
CA LEU A 24 -1.53 23.27 5.61
C LEU A 24 -0.03 23.01 5.41
N GLU A 25 0.63 23.91 4.68
CA GLU A 25 2.06 23.88 4.39
C GLU A 25 2.90 24.03 5.66
N GLU A 26 2.55 24.97 6.55
CA GLU A 26 3.26 25.15 7.83
C GLU A 26 3.10 23.94 8.77
N LEU A 27 1.93 23.28 8.75
CA LEU A 27 1.73 22.04 9.51
C LEU A 27 2.55 20.87 8.95
N VAL A 28 2.70 20.83 7.63
CA VAL A 28 3.52 19.83 6.94
C VAL A 28 5.00 20.07 7.25
N ASP A 29 5.48 21.30 7.17
CA ASP A 29 6.87 21.65 7.49
C ASP A 29 7.20 21.36 8.96
N GLN A 30 6.25 21.64 9.87
CA GLN A 30 6.44 21.35 11.29
C GLN A 30 6.43 19.83 11.58
N LEU A 31 5.68 19.04 10.80
CA LEU A 31 5.71 17.58 10.87
C LEU A 31 7.03 17.02 10.31
N PHE A 32 7.53 17.55 9.19
CA PHE A 32 8.83 17.16 8.63
C PHE A 32 9.98 17.50 9.58
N ALA A 33 9.96 18.69 10.19
CA ALA A 33 10.93 19.08 11.20
C ALA A 33 10.86 18.21 12.47
N ALA A 34 9.65 17.86 12.94
CA ALA A 34 9.48 16.98 14.10
C ALA A 34 9.90 15.52 13.83
N MET A 35 9.89 15.09 12.56
CA MET A 35 10.40 13.78 12.12
C MET A 35 11.89 13.80 11.74
N GLY A 36 12.59 14.92 11.92
CA GLY A 36 14.04 15.01 11.71
C GLY A 36 14.48 15.11 10.25
N PHE A 37 13.58 15.48 9.33
CA PHE A 37 13.97 15.82 7.96
C PHE A 37 14.41 17.29 7.90
N THR A 38 15.62 17.57 8.38
CA THR A 38 16.30 18.83 8.07
C THR A 38 17.08 18.67 6.77
N ASP A 39 17.01 19.69 5.92
CA ASP A 39 17.67 19.78 4.62
C ASP A 39 19.19 19.84 4.80
N GLU A 40 19.80 18.67 4.98
CA GLU A 40 21.24 18.48 4.84
C GLU A 40 21.47 17.61 3.61
N THR A 41 21.93 18.28 2.55
CA THR A 41 22.56 17.68 1.37
C THR A 41 23.77 16.85 1.78
N GLU A 42 23.54 15.62 2.21
CA GLU A 42 24.54 14.57 2.22
C GLU A 42 24.06 13.42 1.35
N THR A 43 24.98 12.95 0.50
CA THR A 43 24.83 11.77 -0.34
C THR A 43 24.71 10.54 0.57
N GLN A 44 23.53 10.34 1.13
CA GLN A 44 23.18 9.12 1.84
C GLN A 44 22.89 8.07 0.78
N VAL A 45 23.75 7.05 0.77
CA VAL A 45 23.44 5.71 0.30
C VAL A 45 21.97 5.45 0.65
N ILE A 46 21.14 5.20 -0.36
CA ILE A 46 19.74 4.81 -0.18
C ILE A 46 19.76 3.44 0.47
N GLU A 47 20.01 3.40 1.77
CA GLU A 47 19.55 2.33 2.64
C GLU A 47 18.04 2.45 2.54
N THR A 48 17.49 1.60 1.68
CA THR A 48 16.05 1.43 1.53
C THR A 48 15.54 1.05 2.91
N GLN A 49 15.12 2.05 3.69
CA GLN A 49 14.28 1.82 4.85
C GLN A 49 13.09 1.05 4.30
N VAL A 50 13.08 -0.25 4.56
CA VAL A 50 11.94 -1.11 4.31
C VAL A 50 10.89 -0.61 5.26
N VAL A 51 10.13 0.41 4.86
CA VAL A 51 8.93 0.83 5.57
C VAL A 51 8.12 -0.45 5.69
N GLU A 52 7.99 -0.97 6.91
CA GLU A 52 7.23 -2.18 7.18
C GLU A 52 5.79 -1.90 6.77
N THR A 53 5.45 -2.21 5.52
CA THR A 53 4.12 -1.99 5.00
C THR A 53 3.24 -3.06 5.59
N THR A 54 2.40 -2.66 6.54
CA THR A 54 1.41 -3.56 7.11
C THR A 54 0.53 -4.15 6.00
N PRO A 55 0.03 -5.39 6.14
CA PRO A 55 -0.86 -6.01 5.16
C PRO A 55 -2.06 -5.14 4.78
N ALA A 56 -2.63 -4.43 5.75
CA ALA A 56 -3.71 -3.48 5.52
C ALA A 56 -3.29 -2.35 4.57
N ARG A 57 -2.11 -1.74 4.80
CA ARG A 57 -1.58 -0.66 3.97
C ARG A 57 -1.36 -1.14 2.53
N SER A 58 -0.76 -2.32 2.34
CA SER A 58 -0.56 -2.89 1.00
C SER A 58 -1.88 -3.15 0.26
N ILE A 59 -2.92 -3.62 0.95
CA ILE A 59 -4.26 -3.81 0.36
C ILE A 59 -4.88 -2.47 -0.05
N HIS A 60 -4.80 -1.45 0.81
CA HIS A 60 -5.30 -0.11 0.50
C HIS A 60 -4.58 0.50 -0.70
N GLU A 61 -3.26 0.39 -0.75
CA GLU A 61 -2.46 0.91 -1.84
C GLU A 61 -2.73 0.18 -3.17
N ALA A 62 -2.84 -1.15 -3.13
CA ALA A 62 -3.22 -1.92 -4.31
C ALA A 62 -4.59 -1.51 -4.88
N ARG A 63 -5.56 -1.19 -4.00
CA ARG A 63 -6.87 -0.67 -4.42
C ARG A 63 -6.77 0.70 -5.06
N ARG A 64 -5.95 1.61 -4.50
CA ARG A 64 -5.70 2.94 -5.05
C ARG A 64 -5.10 2.83 -6.47
N LEU A 65 -4.08 2.00 -6.65
CA LEU A 65 -3.45 1.75 -7.94
C LEU A 65 -4.43 1.13 -8.94
N ARG A 66 -5.24 0.14 -8.52
CA ARG A 66 -6.30 -0.43 -9.36
C ARG A 66 -7.30 0.62 -9.83
N GLN A 67 -7.72 1.55 -8.97
CA GLN A 67 -8.63 2.63 -9.31
C GLN A 67 -8.01 3.62 -10.30
N ALA A 68 -6.70 3.87 -10.18
CA ALA A 68 -5.93 4.64 -11.15
C ALA A 68 -5.65 3.90 -12.48
N GLY A 69 -6.03 2.62 -12.58
CA GLY A 69 -5.81 1.78 -13.76
C GLY A 69 -4.46 1.08 -13.81
N ASP A 70 -3.59 1.30 -12.81
CA ASP A 70 -2.28 0.66 -12.72
C ASP A 70 -2.39 -0.74 -12.11
N VAL A 71 -2.65 -1.71 -12.98
CA VAL A 71 -2.81 -3.12 -12.60
C VAL A 71 -1.48 -3.75 -12.19
N ASP A 72 -0.40 -3.44 -12.92
CA ASP A 72 0.91 -4.06 -12.68
C ASP A 72 1.54 -3.51 -11.39
N GLY A 73 1.40 -2.21 -11.11
CA GLY A 73 1.79 -1.63 -9.82
C GLY A 73 1.00 -2.22 -8.65
N ALA A 74 -0.33 -2.39 -8.81
CA ALA A 74 -1.15 -3.01 -7.77
C ALA A 74 -0.73 -4.47 -7.48
N LEU A 75 -0.39 -5.24 -8.50
CA LEU A 75 0.15 -6.59 -8.34
C LEU A 75 1.53 -6.58 -7.66
N GLY A 76 2.39 -5.61 -8.00
CA GLY A 76 3.69 -5.43 -7.36
C GLY A 76 3.58 -5.17 -5.85
N VAL A 77 2.67 -4.30 -5.44
CA VAL A 77 2.40 -4.01 -4.03
C VAL A 77 1.93 -5.25 -3.27
N LEU A 78 1.01 -6.03 -3.86
CA LEU A 78 0.51 -7.27 -3.23
C LEU A 78 1.56 -8.39 -3.22
N ALA A 79 2.47 -8.41 -4.18
CA ALA A 79 3.57 -9.36 -4.21
C ALA A 79 4.53 -9.18 -3.02
N GLY A 80 4.81 -7.92 -2.66
CA GLY A 80 5.69 -7.57 -1.53
C GLY A 80 5.03 -7.59 -0.15
N ALA A 81 3.72 -7.80 -0.07
CA ALA A 81 3.00 -7.71 1.19
C ALA A 81 3.33 -8.90 2.14
N ASP A 82 3.70 -8.60 3.39
CA ASP A 82 3.98 -9.64 4.38
C ASP A 82 2.70 -10.28 4.93
N MET A 83 2.21 -11.30 4.24
CA MET A 83 1.04 -12.06 4.65
C MET A 83 1.31 -13.03 5.82
N GLY A 84 2.54 -13.11 6.33
CA GLY A 84 2.88 -13.94 7.49
C GLY A 84 2.25 -13.45 8.79
N GLN A 85 2.09 -12.13 8.93
CA GLN A 85 1.50 -11.48 10.11
C GLN A 85 0.08 -10.94 9.88
N ALA A 86 -0.50 -11.21 8.70
CA ALA A 86 -1.82 -10.71 8.35
C ALA A 86 -2.93 -11.41 9.15
N GLU A 87 -3.90 -10.65 9.62
CA GLU A 87 -5.13 -11.23 10.16
C GLU A 87 -5.86 -12.04 9.08
N PRO A 88 -6.60 -13.12 9.44
CA PRO A 88 -7.32 -13.94 8.46
C PRO A 88 -8.25 -13.14 7.53
N LYS A 89 -8.85 -12.06 8.04
CA LYS A 89 -9.71 -11.16 7.26
C LYS A 89 -8.91 -10.36 6.23
N GLN A 90 -7.74 -9.86 6.60
CA GLN A 90 -6.84 -9.13 5.69
C GLN A 90 -6.32 -10.05 4.59
N ALA A 91 -5.89 -11.27 4.93
CA ALA A 91 -5.43 -12.24 3.94
C ALA A 91 -6.53 -12.61 2.92
N ARG A 92 -7.79 -12.75 3.37
CA ARG A 92 -8.94 -12.98 2.46
C ARG A 92 -9.19 -11.79 1.53
N TRP A 93 -9.06 -10.56 2.04
CA TRP A 93 -9.19 -9.35 1.23
C TRP A 93 -8.07 -9.20 0.23
N ALA A 94 -6.82 -9.40 0.64
CA ALA A 94 -5.66 -9.39 -0.25
C ALA A 94 -5.80 -10.42 -1.36
N PHE A 95 -6.22 -11.65 -1.01
CA PHE A 95 -6.46 -12.69 -2.00
C PHE A 95 -7.57 -12.33 -3.00
N SER A 96 -8.67 -11.74 -2.52
CA SER A 96 -9.78 -11.32 -3.39
C SER A 96 -9.36 -10.21 -4.35
N GLU A 97 -8.62 -9.22 -3.85
CA GLU A 97 -8.07 -8.10 -4.64
C GLU A 97 -7.09 -8.62 -5.70
N TRP A 98 -6.10 -9.40 -5.26
CA TRP A 98 -5.09 -10.02 -6.10
C TRP A 98 -5.72 -10.88 -7.21
N ARG A 99 -6.69 -11.74 -6.86
CA ARG A 99 -7.36 -12.61 -7.83
C ARG A 99 -8.12 -11.79 -8.88
N GLY A 100 -8.73 -10.67 -8.50
CA GLY A 100 -9.39 -9.76 -9.43
C GLY A 100 -8.41 -9.14 -10.44
N LEU A 101 -7.25 -8.68 -9.95
CA LEU A 101 -6.18 -8.11 -10.77
C LEU A 101 -5.58 -9.15 -11.73
N VAL A 102 -5.24 -10.34 -11.22
CA VAL A 102 -4.71 -11.44 -12.02
C VAL A 102 -5.70 -11.85 -13.10
N ARG A 103 -6.99 -11.97 -12.78
CA ARG A 103 -8.02 -12.31 -13.77
C ARG A 103 -8.08 -11.27 -14.89
N ARG A 104 -8.05 -9.98 -14.54
CA ARG A 104 -8.05 -8.89 -15.53
C ARG A 104 -6.80 -8.94 -16.41
N ARG A 105 -5.64 -9.26 -15.84
CA ARG A 105 -4.35 -9.18 -16.53
C ARG A 105 -3.98 -10.43 -17.34
N PHE A 106 -4.36 -11.61 -16.86
CA PHE A 106 -3.89 -12.90 -17.37
C PHE A 106 -5.01 -13.90 -17.69
N GLY A 107 -6.29 -13.51 -17.53
CA GLY A 107 -7.44 -14.40 -17.76
C GLY A 107 -7.49 -14.99 -19.18
N GLY A 108 -7.02 -14.25 -20.19
CA GLY A 108 -6.94 -14.73 -21.57
C GLY A 108 -5.79 -15.68 -21.88
N LEU A 109 -4.88 -15.92 -20.93
CA LEU A 109 -3.66 -16.71 -21.15
C LEU A 109 -3.76 -18.16 -20.61
N GLY A 110 -4.96 -18.64 -20.29
CA GLY A 110 -5.13 -19.94 -19.66
C GLY A 110 -4.48 -20.03 -18.27
N ALA A 111 -4.43 -18.90 -17.56
CA ALA A 111 -3.74 -18.83 -16.28
C ALA A 111 -4.33 -19.79 -15.23
N LEU A 112 -3.45 -20.39 -14.43
CA LEU A 112 -3.76 -21.24 -13.30
C LEU A 112 -3.43 -20.51 -11.99
N VAL A 113 -4.16 -20.84 -10.93
CA VAL A 113 -3.91 -20.35 -9.58
C VAL A 113 -3.41 -21.51 -8.72
N TYR A 114 -2.26 -21.30 -8.11
CA TYR A 114 -1.73 -22.14 -7.04
C TYR A 114 -1.90 -21.40 -5.71
N SER A 115 -2.31 -22.12 -4.67
CA SER A 115 -2.42 -21.59 -3.30
C SER A 115 -1.62 -22.47 -2.34
N GLN A 116 -0.68 -21.87 -1.63
CA GLN A 116 0.13 -22.54 -0.61
C GLN A 116 -0.46 -22.37 0.81
N GLY A 117 -1.53 -21.60 0.94
CA GLY A 117 -2.17 -21.31 2.22
C GLY A 117 -2.82 -19.93 2.23
N THR A 118 -3.34 -19.55 3.40
CA THR A 118 -3.99 -18.25 3.60
C THR A 118 -3.05 -17.11 3.26
N GLY A 119 -3.47 -16.24 2.33
CA GLY A 119 -2.66 -15.09 1.89
C GLY A 119 -1.42 -15.45 1.07
N ARG A 120 -1.29 -16.70 0.58
CA ARG A 120 -0.14 -17.13 -0.23
C ARG A 120 -0.61 -17.78 -1.51
N ALA A 121 -0.46 -17.07 -2.63
CA ALA A 121 -0.91 -17.57 -3.92
C ALA A 121 0.02 -17.14 -5.06
N ALA A 122 0.00 -17.91 -6.14
CA ALA A 122 0.69 -17.60 -7.37
C ALA A 122 -0.25 -17.80 -8.57
N ALA A 123 -0.17 -16.90 -9.52
CA ALA A 123 -0.76 -17.02 -10.82
C ALA A 123 0.31 -17.53 -11.78
N LEU A 124 -0.06 -18.52 -12.57
CA LEU A 124 0.84 -19.30 -13.40
C LEU A 124 0.29 -19.32 -14.82
N VAL A 125 1.13 -19.07 -15.81
CA VAL A 125 0.75 -19.19 -17.23
C VAL A 125 1.48 -20.37 -17.87
N PRO A 126 0.86 -21.07 -18.83
CA PRO A 126 1.55 -22.11 -19.59
C PRO A 126 2.77 -21.55 -20.31
N HIS A 127 3.93 -22.18 -20.14
CA HIS A 127 5.19 -21.80 -20.80
C HIS A 127 5.62 -22.83 -21.87
N GLY A 128 5.27 -24.11 -21.68
CA GLY A 128 5.55 -25.21 -22.62
C GLY A 128 5.85 -26.53 -21.89
N ASP A 129 5.61 -27.68 -22.53
CA ASP A 129 5.99 -29.01 -22.04
C ASP A 129 5.67 -29.30 -20.55
N GLY A 130 4.47 -28.95 -20.09
CA GLY A 130 4.07 -29.13 -18.69
C GLY A 130 4.83 -28.24 -17.69
N THR A 131 5.44 -27.16 -18.18
CA THR A 131 6.08 -26.10 -17.41
C THR A 131 5.19 -24.87 -17.38
N LEU A 132 5.09 -24.29 -16.21
CA LEU A 132 4.34 -23.07 -15.94
C LEU A 132 5.31 -21.96 -15.54
N GLU A 133 5.02 -20.75 -15.97
CA GLU A 133 5.74 -19.56 -15.56
C GLU A 133 4.92 -18.78 -14.53
N VAL A 134 5.55 -18.37 -13.44
CA VAL A 134 4.92 -17.49 -12.45
C VAL A 134 4.69 -16.12 -13.07
N ALA A 135 3.43 -15.72 -13.25
CA ALA A 135 3.05 -14.41 -13.77
C ALA A 135 2.88 -13.37 -12.67
N ALA A 136 2.31 -13.76 -11.53
CA ALA A 136 2.12 -12.89 -10.37
C ALA A 136 2.09 -13.69 -9.08
N VAL A 137 2.41 -13.05 -7.95
CA VAL A 137 2.42 -13.67 -6.62
C VAL A 137 1.70 -12.80 -5.60
N LEU A 138 1.26 -13.43 -4.51
CA LEU A 138 0.73 -12.79 -3.31
C LEU A 138 1.41 -13.45 -2.12
N GLY A 139 2.17 -12.69 -1.33
CA GLY A 139 2.75 -13.15 -0.06
C GLY A 139 3.66 -14.39 -0.17
N MET A 140 4.18 -14.70 -1.36
CA MET A 140 5.07 -15.84 -1.62
C MET A 140 6.49 -15.36 -1.88
N ARG A 141 7.48 -16.21 -1.56
CA ARG A 141 8.90 -15.96 -1.90
C ARG A 141 9.23 -16.17 -3.38
N TRP A 142 8.27 -16.58 -4.18
CA TRP A 142 8.46 -16.73 -5.63
C TRP A 142 8.49 -15.36 -6.30
N ARG A 143 9.11 -15.30 -7.48
CA ARG A 143 9.18 -14.10 -8.29
C ARG A 143 8.50 -14.35 -9.64
N PRO A 144 7.87 -13.34 -10.25
CA PRO A 144 7.45 -13.42 -11.64
C PRO A 144 8.61 -13.85 -12.56
N GLY A 145 8.31 -14.63 -13.60
CA GLY A 145 9.28 -15.24 -14.52
C GLY A 145 9.88 -16.56 -14.03
N LYS A 146 9.64 -16.97 -12.78
CA LYS A 146 10.09 -18.27 -12.29
C LYS A 146 9.37 -19.40 -13.02
N LEU A 147 10.13 -20.34 -13.58
CA LEU A 147 9.59 -21.57 -14.16
C LEU A 147 9.39 -22.65 -13.09
N VAL A 148 8.25 -23.33 -13.14
CA VAL A 148 7.88 -24.42 -12.24
C VAL A 148 7.21 -25.53 -13.03
N SER A 149 7.50 -26.78 -12.68
CA SER A 149 6.88 -27.94 -13.35
C SER A 149 5.46 -28.16 -12.81
N GLU A 150 4.49 -28.34 -13.70
CA GLU A 150 3.08 -28.53 -13.35
C GLU A 150 2.89 -29.72 -12.39
N ARG A 151 3.58 -30.83 -12.63
CA ARG A 151 3.54 -32.04 -11.79
C ARG A 151 4.00 -31.82 -10.34
N SER A 152 4.76 -30.76 -10.09
CA SER A 152 5.26 -30.41 -8.74
C SER A 152 4.21 -29.64 -7.91
N LEU A 153 3.15 -29.16 -8.56
CA LEU A 153 2.15 -28.30 -7.94
C LEU A 153 0.85 -29.07 -7.75
N ARG A 154 0.52 -29.35 -6.48
CA ARG A 154 -0.77 -29.94 -6.13
C ARG A 154 -1.81 -28.85 -5.95
N GLY A 155 -3.04 -29.12 -6.37
CA GLY A 155 -4.17 -28.22 -6.14
C GLY A 155 -4.22 -27.00 -7.06
N LEU A 156 -3.57 -27.05 -8.23
CA LEU A 156 -3.75 -26.06 -9.28
C LEU A 156 -5.23 -25.95 -9.66
N ARG A 157 -5.72 -24.72 -9.80
CA ARG A 157 -7.08 -24.42 -10.23
C ARG A 157 -7.05 -23.49 -11.42
N PRO A 158 -7.90 -23.69 -12.44
CA PRO A 158 -8.03 -22.70 -13.50
C PRO A 158 -8.48 -21.36 -12.91
N LEU A 159 -7.85 -20.29 -13.37
CA LEU A 159 -8.36 -18.95 -13.11
C LEU A 159 -9.64 -18.81 -13.95
N ALA A 160 -10.80 -19.07 -13.35
CA ALA A 160 -12.09 -19.07 -14.04
C ALA A 160 -12.19 -17.88 -15.01
N GLY A 161 -12.26 -18.21 -16.31
CA GLY A 161 -12.43 -17.23 -17.36
C GLY A 161 -13.74 -16.50 -17.17
N GLY A 162 -13.71 -15.17 -17.23
CA GLY A 162 -14.92 -14.45 -17.56
C GLY A 162 -15.23 -14.76 -19.02
N ALA A 163 -16.34 -15.45 -19.25
CA ALA A 163 -17.12 -15.21 -20.47
C ALA A 163 -17.74 -13.81 -20.36
#